data_AF-A0A839LBD9-F1
#
_entry.id   AF-A0A839LBD9-F1
#
_cell.length_a   1.000
_cell.length_b   1.000
_cell.length_c   1.000
_cell.angle_alpha   90.00
_cell.angle_beta   90.00
_cell.angle_gamma   90.00
#
_symmetry.space_group_name_H-M   'P 1'
#
loop_
_entity.id
_entity.type
_entity.pdbx_description
1 polymer ?
#
loop_
_entity_poly.entity_id
_entity_poly.type
_entity_poly.pdbx_seq_one_letter_code
_entity_poly.pdbx_strand_id
1 'polypeptide(L)'
;MSRARQALSGVRWGALGLLFNTGAQLALMACMSRLLTPGDFGLMALALAALNLLAYAGQSGLAPALVQRPALDTPTQRLAWTLALMLSLACAGLTALLAPLVAQWAGQPRLALLLQVLALQLPLSAMVLVATALLRRALRFKALAVVDALSYVLGYGLVGLATAWAGWGVWALVAAQLGQVSMQAVLVLALARPDCRLSLRGDWRGLLGYGGRHALIGLVELVGGNADTAVIGRALGEASLGLYSRARLLAQLPTEKLAGIVGRVLFPLLASTQTDRARVGEVLALGVLLVGSLGAALSLGVSAAAQPLVQLLLGPQWQAAVPVLEGLALAVPWIFMSNVAGITCDALGWLGPKLRLQSGVTLLLCLGLALLAGLGLRWLVAWLVAVEMLRWAAYLAWLRGPLQIRSRDMLRIHAAVLTSGGLVALAVAGALALCPAGAAWLRVLVAVLAGSLGLVLATGLALWSCRGTAAIQLAQRHWPGLDRWSFARGASHG
;
A
#
# COMPACT_ATOMS: atom_id res chain seq x y z
N MET A 1 29.97 -16.69 -11.44
CA MET A 1 28.56 -17.13 -11.60
C MET A 1 27.92 -16.30 -12.72
N SER A 2 27.12 -16.89 -13.62
CA SER A 2 26.49 -16.11 -14.70
C SER A 2 25.50 -15.07 -14.15
N ARG A 3 25.39 -13.91 -14.80
CA ARG A 3 24.46 -12.83 -14.42
C ARG A 3 23.01 -13.33 -14.25
N ALA A 4 22.60 -14.35 -15.01
CA ALA A 4 21.31 -15.02 -14.89
C ALA A 4 21.11 -15.79 -13.56
N ARG A 5 22.15 -16.49 -13.05
CA ARG A 5 22.06 -17.14 -11.72
C ARG A 5 22.02 -16.13 -10.59
N GLN A 6 22.74 -15.00 -10.72
CA GLN A 6 22.65 -13.90 -9.76
C GLN A 6 21.25 -13.27 -9.75
N ALA A 7 20.64 -13.03 -10.92
CA ALA A 7 19.27 -12.53 -11.03
C ALA A 7 18.23 -13.50 -10.42
N LEU A 8 18.30 -14.79 -10.75
CA LEU A 8 17.39 -15.81 -10.18
C LEU A 8 17.57 -15.98 -8.68
N SER A 9 18.81 -15.94 -8.18
CA SER A 9 19.06 -15.96 -6.73
C SER A 9 18.50 -14.71 -6.05
N GLY A 10 18.62 -13.53 -6.66
CA GLY A 10 18.07 -12.27 -6.17
C GLY A 10 16.54 -12.29 -6.07
N VAL A 11 15.85 -12.86 -7.06
CA VAL A 11 14.39 -13.03 -7.04
C VAL A 11 13.96 -13.99 -5.92
N ARG A 12 14.62 -15.14 -5.76
CA ARG A 12 14.31 -16.10 -4.69
C ARG A 12 14.53 -15.52 -3.31
N TRP A 13 15.67 -14.87 -3.08
CA TRP A 13 15.96 -14.19 -1.81
C TRP A 13 15.01 -13.02 -1.55
N GLY A 14 14.63 -12.28 -2.58
CA GLY A 14 13.64 -11.21 -2.48
C GLY A 14 12.26 -11.73 -2.09
N ALA A 15 11.80 -12.82 -2.70
CA ALA A 15 10.53 -13.46 -2.36
C ALA A 15 10.51 -14.05 -0.95
N LEU A 16 11.58 -14.76 -0.56
CA LEU A 16 11.73 -15.29 0.80
C LEU A 16 11.77 -14.18 1.85
N GLY A 17 12.52 -13.10 1.58
CA GLY A 17 12.56 -11.93 2.46
C GLY A 17 11.20 -11.26 2.60
N LEU A 18 10.43 -11.15 1.50
CA LEU A 18 9.08 -10.59 1.53
C LEU A 18 8.13 -11.42 2.38
N LEU A 19 8.15 -12.75 2.21
CA LEU A 19 7.30 -13.67 2.96
C LEU A 19 7.67 -13.67 4.44
N PHE A 20 8.96 -13.73 4.77
CA PHE A 20 9.43 -13.66 6.15
C PHE A 20 9.01 -12.35 6.82
N ASN A 21 9.26 -11.21 6.17
CA ASN A 21 8.90 -9.90 6.73
C ASN A 21 7.40 -9.76 6.93
N THR A 22 6.59 -10.20 5.98
CA THR A 22 5.13 -10.13 6.10
C THR A 22 4.63 -11.06 7.21
N GLY A 23 5.17 -12.27 7.31
CA GLY A 23 4.83 -13.21 8.39
C GLY A 23 5.22 -12.68 9.77
N ALA A 24 6.42 -12.13 9.91
CA ALA A 24 6.88 -11.51 11.15
C ALA A 24 6.02 -10.29 11.54
N GLN A 25 5.66 -9.44 10.57
CA GLN A 25 4.75 -8.31 10.77
C GLN A 25 3.39 -8.75 11.27
N LEU A 26 2.79 -9.78 10.65
CA LEU A 26 1.50 -10.29 11.08
C LEU A 26 1.56 -10.95 12.46
N ALA A 27 2.61 -11.72 12.76
CA ALA A 27 2.79 -12.37 14.05
C ALA A 27 2.98 -11.35 15.18
N LEU A 28 3.85 -10.34 14.98
CA LEU A 28 4.09 -9.29 15.97
C LEU A 28 2.88 -8.39 16.13
N MET A 29 2.20 -8.02 15.05
CA MET A 29 0.91 -7.33 15.11
C MET A 29 -0.09 -8.13 15.94
N ALA A 30 -0.20 -9.44 15.70
CA ALA A 30 -1.14 -10.30 16.40
C ALA A 30 -0.83 -10.40 17.90
N CYS A 31 0.45 -10.42 18.27
CA CYS A 31 0.84 -10.37 19.68
C CYS A 31 0.48 -9.00 20.29
N MET A 32 0.84 -7.90 19.63
CA MET A 32 0.57 -6.55 20.14
C MET A 32 -0.93 -6.24 20.21
N SER A 33 -1.74 -6.71 19.26
CA SER A 33 -3.19 -6.48 19.24
C SER A 33 -3.93 -7.19 20.37
N ARG A 34 -3.32 -8.20 21.01
CA ARG A 34 -3.89 -8.85 22.21
C ARG A 34 -3.52 -8.14 23.50
N LEU A 35 -2.42 -7.38 23.49
CA LEU A 35 -1.91 -6.67 24.67
C LEU A 35 -2.41 -5.23 24.73
N LEU A 36 -2.70 -4.63 23.56
CA LEU A 36 -3.07 -3.23 23.42
C LEU A 36 -4.51 -3.08 22.94
N THR A 37 -5.14 -1.98 23.33
CA THR A 37 -6.54 -1.71 23.01
C THR A 37 -6.70 -1.11 21.61
N PRO A 38 -7.92 -1.15 21.02
CA PRO A 38 -8.22 -0.38 19.82
C PRO A 38 -7.88 1.11 19.96
N GLY A 39 -8.11 1.71 21.14
CA GLY A 39 -7.77 3.11 21.41
C GLY A 39 -6.28 3.40 21.22
N ASP A 40 -5.40 2.56 21.76
CA ASP A 40 -3.95 2.73 21.61
C ASP A 40 -3.50 2.72 20.14
N PHE A 41 -4.04 1.78 19.35
CA PHE A 41 -3.75 1.71 17.91
C PHE A 41 -4.34 2.87 17.13
N GLY A 42 -5.52 3.36 17.52
CA GLY A 42 -6.15 4.51 16.87
C GLY A 42 -5.38 5.80 17.14
N LEU A 43 -4.96 6.03 18.38
CA LEU A 43 -4.15 7.18 18.74
C LEU A 43 -2.79 7.16 18.04
N MET A 44 -2.16 5.98 17.96
CA MET A 44 -0.94 5.78 17.17
C MET A 44 -1.16 6.04 15.68
N ALA A 45 -2.27 5.56 15.10
CA ALA A 45 -2.61 5.80 13.70
C ALA A 45 -2.81 7.30 13.41
N LEU A 46 -3.47 8.03 14.31
CA LEU A 46 -3.65 9.47 14.20
C LEU A 46 -2.31 10.21 14.32
N ALA A 47 -1.45 9.80 15.24
CA ALA A 47 -0.11 10.35 15.39
C ALA A 47 0.75 10.13 14.13
N LEU A 48 0.73 8.92 13.56
CA LEU A 48 1.45 8.62 12.33
C LEU A 48 0.90 9.39 11.12
N ALA A 49 -0.42 9.55 11.01
CA ALA A 49 -1.02 10.35 9.93
C ALA A 49 -0.60 11.82 9.99
N ALA A 50 -0.66 12.43 11.18
CA ALA A 50 -0.21 13.80 11.38
C ALA A 50 1.30 13.95 11.14
N LEU A 51 2.11 13.01 11.65
CA LEU A 51 3.56 13.00 11.45
C LEU A 51 3.92 12.86 9.97
N ASN A 52 3.26 11.96 9.24
CA ASN A 52 3.46 11.80 7.81
C ASN A 52 3.19 13.11 7.06
N LEU A 53 2.10 13.81 7.39
CA LEU A 53 1.74 15.09 6.77
C LEU A 53 2.77 16.19 7.05
N LEU A 54 3.18 16.34 8.31
CA LEU A 54 4.13 17.37 8.75
C LEU A 54 5.56 17.10 8.27
N ALA A 55 5.92 15.82 8.11
CA ALA A 55 7.24 15.40 7.64
C ALA A 55 7.36 15.31 6.12
N TYR A 56 6.25 15.28 5.38
CA TYR A 56 6.24 15.00 3.94
C TYR A 56 7.08 15.97 3.11
N ALA A 57 6.98 17.26 3.44
CA ALA A 57 7.75 18.32 2.80
C ALA A 57 9.26 18.10 2.96
N GLY A 58 9.68 17.44 4.04
CA GLY A 58 11.09 17.28 4.37
C GLY A 58 11.80 16.09 3.72
N GLN A 59 11.08 15.05 3.32
CA GLN A 59 11.70 13.79 2.87
C GLN A 59 11.43 13.45 1.40
N SER A 60 10.34 13.96 0.83
CA SER A 60 9.87 13.57 -0.51
C SER A 60 10.76 14.05 -1.66
N GLY A 61 11.54 15.12 -1.47
CA GLY A 61 12.32 15.73 -2.54
C GLY A 61 13.75 15.19 -2.73
N LEU A 62 14.41 14.77 -1.64
CA LEU A 62 15.85 14.55 -1.65
C LEU A 62 16.25 13.13 -2.07
N ALA A 63 15.47 12.12 -1.67
CA ALA A 63 15.76 10.72 -1.98
C ALA A 63 15.71 10.43 -3.51
N PRO A 64 14.70 10.88 -4.28
CA PRO A 64 14.68 10.68 -5.73
C PRO A 64 15.83 11.43 -6.45
N ALA A 65 16.17 12.63 -5.97
CA ALA A 65 17.25 13.43 -6.53
C ALA A 65 18.63 12.73 -6.41
N LEU A 66 18.87 12.01 -5.32
CA LEU A 66 20.10 11.22 -5.13
C LEU A 66 20.20 9.99 -6.03
N VAL A 67 19.06 9.34 -6.30
CA VAL A 67 19.00 8.11 -7.10
C VAL A 67 19.17 8.42 -8.58
N GLN A 68 18.64 9.55 -9.07
CA GLN A 68 18.75 9.93 -10.48
C GLN A 68 20.13 10.41 -10.90
N ARG A 69 20.98 10.86 -9.95
CA ARG A 69 22.33 11.33 -10.32
C ARG A 69 23.24 10.16 -10.72
N PRO A 70 23.82 10.18 -11.93
CA PRO A 70 24.64 9.07 -12.45
C PRO A 70 25.90 8.84 -11.60
N ALA A 71 26.51 9.92 -11.08
CA ALA A 71 27.61 9.86 -10.12
C ALA A 71 27.25 10.60 -8.82
N LEU A 72 27.60 10.00 -7.68
CA LEU A 72 27.56 10.64 -6.36
C LEU A 72 29.00 10.80 -5.89
N ASP A 73 29.63 11.90 -6.27
CA ASP A 73 30.90 12.32 -5.71
C ASP A 73 30.75 12.63 -4.21
N THR A 74 31.84 12.48 -3.45
CA THR A 74 31.84 12.68 -2.00
C THR A 74 31.29 14.05 -1.56
N PRO A 75 31.58 15.17 -2.23
CA PRO A 75 30.95 16.46 -1.93
C PRO A 75 29.42 16.44 -2.02
N THR A 76 28.86 15.86 -3.09
CA THR A 76 27.40 15.71 -3.24
C THR A 76 26.81 14.81 -2.16
N GLN A 77 27.49 13.73 -1.78
CA GLN A 77 27.03 12.85 -0.70
C GLN A 77 26.95 13.60 0.64
N ARG A 78 28.00 14.35 0.99
CA ARG A 78 28.04 15.18 2.21
C ARG A 78 26.99 16.28 2.19
N LEU A 79 26.80 16.93 1.04
CA LEU A 79 25.76 17.94 0.84
C LEU A 79 24.37 17.34 1.05
N ALA A 80 24.09 16.21 0.41
CA ALA A 80 22.80 15.55 0.54
C ALA A 80 22.54 15.07 1.97
N TRP A 81 23.55 14.51 2.65
CA TRP A 81 23.43 14.12 4.05
C TRP A 81 23.13 15.32 4.95
N THR A 82 23.83 16.43 4.74
CA THR A 82 23.63 17.68 5.49
C THR A 82 22.23 18.25 5.27
N LEU A 83 21.78 18.34 4.01
CA LEU A 83 20.45 18.83 3.66
C LEU A 83 19.34 17.92 4.22
N ALA A 84 19.51 16.59 4.14
CA ALA A 84 18.56 15.63 4.70
C ALA A 84 18.37 15.84 6.20
N LEU A 85 19.49 15.97 6.92
CA LEU A 85 19.51 16.14 8.36
C LEU A 85 18.91 17.50 8.77
N MET A 86 19.33 18.60 8.13
CA MET A 86 18.79 19.93 8.41
C MET A 86 17.28 19.99 8.19
N LEU A 87 16.81 19.45 7.06
CA LEU A 87 15.40 19.48 6.70
C LEU A 87 14.56 18.57 7.61
N SER A 88 15.10 17.41 8.02
CA SER A 88 14.41 16.52 8.95
C SER A 88 14.39 17.06 10.38
N LEU A 89 15.44 17.78 10.82
CA LEU A 89 15.43 18.52 12.08
C LEU A 89 14.43 19.66 12.05
N ALA A 90 14.34 20.42 10.95
CA ALA A 90 13.33 21.46 10.78
C ALA A 90 11.91 20.88 10.83
N CYS A 91 11.64 19.78 10.13
CA CYS A 91 10.36 19.08 10.20
C CYS A 91 10.06 18.52 11.59
N ALA A 92 11.07 17.99 12.31
CA ALA A 92 10.89 17.50 13.67
C ALA A 92 10.54 18.64 14.63
N GLY A 93 11.26 19.77 14.54
CA GLY A 93 10.96 20.98 15.31
C GLY A 93 9.57 21.53 15.01
N LEU A 94 9.21 21.63 13.73
CA LEU A 94 7.87 22.06 13.30
C LEU A 94 6.79 21.11 13.83
N THR A 95 7.02 19.81 13.77
CA THR A 95 6.09 18.80 14.31
C THR A 95 5.91 18.96 15.81
N ALA A 96 7.01 19.12 16.55
CA ALA A 96 6.95 19.32 18.00
C ALA A 96 6.22 20.62 18.39
N LEU A 97 6.40 21.69 17.59
CA LEU A 97 5.76 22.99 17.80
C LEU A 97 4.26 22.95 17.49
N LEU A 98 3.86 22.25 16.42
CA LEU A 98 2.46 22.12 16.01
C LEU A 98 1.70 21.00 16.74
N ALA A 99 2.39 20.11 17.44
CA ALA A 99 1.79 18.98 18.13
C ALA A 99 0.64 19.36 19.10
N PRO A 100 0.74 20.42 19.92
CA PRO A 100 -0.37 20.85 20.78
C PRO A 100 -1.61 21.30 19.98
N LEU A 101 -1.41 22.02 18.87
CA LEU A 101 -2.49 22.47 18.00
C LEU A 101 -3.20 21.28 17.34
N VAL A 102 -2.42 20.30 16.87
CA VAL A 102 -2.96 19.06 16.29
C VAL A 102 -3.73 18.25 17.34
N ALA A 103 -3.21 18.13 18.57
CA ALA A 103 -3.87 17.46 19.68
C ALA A 103 -5.19 18.12 20.07
N GLN A 104 -5.22 19.46 20.11
CA GLN A 104 -6.43 20.22 20.36
C GLN A 104 -7.45 20.04 19.24
N TRP A 105 -7.01 20.16 17.97
CA TRP A 105 -7.86 19.93 16.82
C TRP A 105 -8.47 18.53 16.86
N ALA A 106 -7.66 17.50 17.15
CA ALA A 106 -8.07 16.10 17.25
C ALA A 106 -8.98 15.79 18.44
N GLY A 107 -9.03 16.65 19.46
CA GLY A 107 -9.70 16.37 20.72
C GLY A 107 -9.01 15.29 21.56
N GLN A 108 -7.69 15.11 21.39
CA GLN A 108 -6.91 14.05 22.02
C GLN A 108 -5.66 14.63 22.71
N PRO A 109 -5.72 15.00 24.00
CA PRO A 109 -4.60 15.64 24.70
C PRO A 109 -3.30 14.82 24.69
N ARG A 110 -3.42 13.49 24.77
CA ARG A 110 -2.27 12.55 24.74
C ARG A 110 -1.50 12.61 23.41
N LEU A 111 -2.13 13.06 22.32
CA LEU A 111 -1.52 13.12 20.99
C LEU A 111 -0.31 14.07 20.92
N ALA A 112 -0.32 15.16 21.71
CA ALA A 112 0.73 16.18 21.64
C ALA A 112 2.10 15.57 21.99
N LEU A 113 2.18 14.87 23.12
CA LEU A 113 3.43 14.27 23.59
C LEU A 113 3.86 13.11 22.68
N LEU A 114 2.90 12.33 22.15
CA LEU A 114 3.21 11.27 21.19
C LEU A 114 3.85 11.83 19.91
N LEU A 115 3.31 12.91 19.35
CA LEU A 115 3.88 13.56 18.17
C LEU A 115 5.27 14.14 18.43
N GLN A 116 5.47 14.79 19.58
CA GLN A 116 6.77 15.34 19.97
C GLN A 116 7.85 14.25 20.07
N VAL A 117 7.51 13.11 20.68
CA VAL A 117 8.46 11.98 20.82
C VAL A 117 8.65 11.25 19.49
N LEU A 118 7.59 11.00 18.72
CA LEU A 118 7.69 10.35 17.41
C LEU A 118 8.45 11.20 16.39
N ALA A 119 8.45 12.53 16.51
CA ALA A 119 9.23 13.42 15.65
C ALA A 119 10.75 13.12 15.69
N LEU A 120 11.24 12.49 16.76
CA LEU A 120 12.64 12.02 16.85
C LEU A 120 13.01 10.98 15.79
N GLN A 121 12.02 10.29 15.21
CA GLN A 121 12.28 9.34 14.12
C GLN A 121 12.74 10.02 12.82
N LEU A 122 12.39 11.30 12.62
CA LEU A 122 12.69 12.04 11.39
C LEU A 122 14.21 12.23 11.19
N PRO A 123 14.97 12.78 12.16
CA PRO A 123 16.43 12.89 12.01
C PRO A 123 17.11 11.52 11.87
N LEU A 124 16.66 10.49 12.60
CA LEU A 124 17.19 9.13 12.46
C LEU A 124 17.01 8.59 11.03
N SER A 125 15.83 8.83 10.44
CA SER A 125 15.52 8.44 9.06
C SER A 125 16.38 9.20 8.05
N ALA A 126 16.71 10.47 8.32
CA ALA A 126 17.61 11.27 7.49
C ALA A 126 19.04 10.72 7.47
N MET A 127 19.54 10.28 8.64
CA MET A 127 20.90 9.75 8.78
C MET A 127 21.13 8.52 7.90
N VAL A 128 20.12 7.67 7.73
CA VAL A 128 20.22 6.47 6.89
C VAL A 128 19.91 6.70 5.42
N LEU A 129 19.42 7.88 5.02
CA LEU A 129 18.96 8.13 3.66
C LEU A 129 20.07 7.88 2.63
N VAL A 130 21.23 8.53 2.82
CA VAL A 130 22.39 8.39 1.93
C VAL A 130 22.97 6.97 2.00
N ALA A 131 23.10 6.42 3.20
CA ALA A 131 23.59 5.05 3.42
C ALA A 131 22.76 4.01 2.68
N THR A 132 21.43 4.11 2.77
CA THR A 132 20.49 3.23 2.08
C THR A 132 20.60 3.40 0.57
N ALA A 133 20.75 4.63 0.08
CA ALA A 133 20.96 4.89 -1.34
C ALA A 133 22.26 4.25 -1.86
N LEU A 134 23.36 4.35 -1.10
CA LEU A 134 24.64 3.71 -1.43
C LEU A 134 24.52 2.18 -1.47
N LEU A 135 23.84 1.57 -0.50
CA LEU A 135 23.60 0.11 -0.48
C LEU A 135 22.73 -0.35 -1.66
N ARG A 136 21.69 0.42 -2.03
CA ARG A 136 20.86 0.15 -3.21
C ARG A 136 21.67 0.25 -4.50
N ARG A 137 22.50 1.28 -4.66
CA ARG A 137 23.40 1.46 -5.81
C ARG A 137 24.43 0.33 -5.91
N ALA A 138 24.93 -0.15 -4.78
CA ALA A 138 25.81 -1.31 -4.70
C ALA A 138 25.07 -2.66 -4.87
N LEU A 139 23.77 -2.64 -5.19
CA LEU A 139 22.91 -3.82 -5.37
C LEU A 139 22.90 -4.76 -4.15
N ARG A 140 23.16 -4.24 -2.94
CA ARG A 140 23.17 -5.00 -1.67
C ARG A 140 21.76 -5.20 -1.10
N PHE A 141 20.80 -5.59 -1.95
CA PHE A 141 19.39 -5.77 -1.56
C PHE A 141 19.20 -6.81 -0.46
N LYS A 142 20.01 -7.87 -0.44
CA LYS A 142 19.99 -8.87 0.64
C LYS A 142 20.32 -8.24 2.00
N ALA A 143 21.32 -7.36 2.05
CA ALA A 143 21.70 -6.70 3.29
C ALA A 143 20.57 -5.78 3.80
N LEU A 144 19.97 -4.99 2.90
CA LEU A 144 18.82 -4.14 3.23
C LEU A 144 17.63 -4.96 3.75
N ALA A 145 17.28 -6.06 3.07
CA ALA A 145 16.19 -6.92 3.51
C ALA A 145 16.42 -7.53 4.90
N VAL A 146 17.65 -7.94 5.21
CA VAL A 146 18.03 -8.48 6.53
C VAL A 146 17.97 -7.39 7.60
N VAL A 147 18.44 -6.18 7.29
CA VAL A 147 18.36 -5.05 8.23
C VAL A 147 16.91 -4.67 8.52
N ASP A 148 16.06 -4.59 7.50
CA ASP A 148 14.63 -4.29 7.68
C ASP A 148 13.95 -5.35 8.56
N ALA A 149 14.24 -6.63 8.30
CA ALA A 149 13.71 -7.76 9.07
C ALA A 149 14.16 -7.69 10.54
N LEU A 150 15.47 -7.57 10.77
CA LEU A 150 16.05 -7.59 12.11
C LEU A 150 15.64 -6.36 12.92
N SER A 151 15.62 -5.18 12.31
CA SER A 151 15.18 -3.96 12.96
C SER A 151 13.71 -4.02 13.36
N TYR A 152 12.85 -4.61 12.51
CA TYR A 152 11.45 -4.81 12.84
C TYR A 152 11.27 -5.80 14.00
N VAL A 153 11.95 -6.95 13.97
CA VAL A 153 11.87 -7.95 15.05
C VAL A 153 12.43 -7.40 16.37
N LEU A 154 13.53 -6.66 16.35
CA LEU A 154 14.10 -6.07 17.57
C LEU A 154 13.24 -4.89 18.07
N GLY A 155 12.75 -4.03 17.18
CA GLY A 155 11.89 -2.90 17.56
C GLY A 155 10.53 -3.36 18.07
N TYR A 156 9.73 -4.00 17.24
CA TYR A 156 8.38 -4.43 17.60
C TYR A 156 8.35 -5.68 18.49
N GLY A 157 9.23 -6.65 18.23
CA GLY A 157 9.26 -7.92 18.96
C GLY A 157 9.95 -7.85 20.31
N LEU A 158 11.10 -7.21 20.44
CA LEU A 158 11.78 -7.09 21.73
C LEU A 158 11.26 -5.86 22.50
N VAL A 159 11.46 -4.65 21.96
CA VAL A 159 11.11 -3.41 22.68
C VAL A 159 9.59 -3.26 22.81
N GLY A 160 8.85 -3.45 21.71
CA GLY A 160 7.40 -3.31 21.66
C GLY A 160 6.67 -4.30 22.56
N LEU A 161 6.97 -5.60 22.45
CA LEU A 161 6.32 -6.60 23.31
C LEU A 161 6.72 -6.44 24.78
N ALA A 162 7.98 -6.17 25.10
CA ALA A 162 8.39 -5.97 26.49
C ALA A 162 7.65 -4.80 27.15
N THR A 163 7.56 -3.66 26.45
CA THR A 163 6.84 -2.47 26.95
C THR A 163 5.32 -2.66 26.97
N ALA A 164 4.76 -3.41 26.01
CA ALA A 164 3.34 -3.76 26.02
C ALA A 164 2.99 -4.69 27.19
N TRP A 165 3.84 -5.69 27.48
CA TRP A 165 3.70 -6.56 28.66
C TRP A 165 3.82 -5.78 29.97
N ALA A 166 4.67 -4.75 30.00
CA ALA A 166 4.80 -3.84 31.14
C ALA A 166 3.62 -2.84 31.27
N GLY A 167 2.61 -2.90 30.40
CA GLY A 167 1.39 -2.08 30.51
C GLY A 167 1.54 -0.64 30.05
N TRP A 168 2.50 -0.33 29.16
CA TRP A 168 2.76 1.05 28.71
C TRP A 168 1.68 1.62 27.77
N GLY A 169 0.68 0.82 27.36
CA GLY A 169 -0.37 1.22 26.43
C GLY A 169 0.21 1.70 25.08
N VAL A 170 -0.31 2.80 24.54
CA VAL A 170 0.19 3.43 23.31
C VAL A 170 1.71 3.68 23.28
N TRP A 171 2.34 3.91 24.44
CA TRP A 171 3.79 4.12 24.50
C TRP A 171 4.60 2.88 24.09
N ALA A 172 4.01 1.69 24.18
CA ALA A 172 4.63 0.48 23.64
C ALA A 172 4.76 0.53 22.11
N LEU A 173 3.78 1.11 21.41
CA LEU A 173 3.84 1.31 19.95
C LEU A 173 4.87 2.39 19.58
N VAL A 174 4.96 3.45 20.38
CA VAL A 174 5.98 4.50 20.19
C VAL A 174 7.39 3.93 20.41
N ALA A 175 7.60 3.20 21.50
CA ALA A 175 8.88 2.56 21.81
C ALA A 175 9.25 1.52 20.74
N ALA A 176 8.29 0.75 20.24
CA ALA A 176 8.49 -0.19 19.14
C ALA A 176 8.97 0.52 17.86
N GLN A 177 8.27 1.60 17.47
CA GLN A 177 8.58 2.38 16.26
C GLN A 177 9.96 3.04 16.35
N LEU A 178 10.24 3.73 17.47
CA LEU A 178 11.54 4.37 17.69
C LEU A 178 12.67 3.33 17.82
N GLY A 179 12.41 2.21 18.48
CA GLY A 179 13.34 1.09 18.59
C GLY A 179 13.70 0.51 17.22
N GLN A 180 12.69 0.30 16.35
CA GLN A 180 12.91 -0.16 14.98
C GLN A 180 13.77 0.83 14.19
N VAL A 181 13.38 2.11 14.16
CA VAL A 181 14.07 3.13 13.36
C VAL A 181 15.51 3.32 13.87
N SER A 182 15.72 3.30 15.19
CA SER A 182 17.06 3.40 15.78
C SER A 182 17.93 2.19 15.44
N MET A 183 17.39 0.98 15.52
CA MET A 183 18.11 -0.24 15.17
C MET A 183 18.45 -0.28 13.67
N GLN A 184 17.51 0.14 12.82
CA GLN A 184 17.74 0.29 11.38
C GLN A 184 18.86 1.30 11.14
N ALA A 185 18.88 2.42 11.86
CA ALA A 185 19.92 3.42 11.76
C ALA A 185 21.31 2.87 12.07
N VAL A 186 21.46 2.20 13.20
CA VAL A 186 22.73 1.59 13.60
C VAL A 186 23.21 0.58 12.56
N LEU A 187 22.34 -0.35 12.16
CA LEU A 187 22.71 -1.43 11.23
C LEU A 187 23.07 -0.91 9.83
N VAL A 188 22.28 0.01 9.28
CA VAL A 188 22.54 0.59 7.95
C VAL A 188 23.82 1.41 7.95
N LEU A 189 24.06 2.26 8.96
CA LEU A 189 25.27 3.07 9.05
C LEU A 189 26.52 2.20 9.21
N ALA A 190 26.45 1.14 10.01
CA ALA A 190 27.56 0.20 10.19
C ALA A 190 27.94 -0.53 8.88
N LEU A 191 26.94 -0.86 8.05
CA LEU A 191 27.12 -1.59 6.78
C LEU A 191 27.56 -0.71 5.62
N ALA A 192 27.03 0.50 5.52
CA ALA A 192 27.28 1.41 4.40
C ALA A 192 28.47 2.34 4.65
N ARG A 193 28.74 2.69 5.93
CA ARG A 193 29.80 3.62 6.37
C ARG A 193 29.85 4.89 5.51
N PRO A 194 28.72 5.62 5.38
CA PRO A 194 28.70 6.84 4.58
C PRO A 194 29.63 7.90 5.20
N ASP A 195 30.09 8.83 4.37
CA ASP A 195 30.80 10.00 4.86
C ASP A 195 29.82 11.01 5.46
N CYS A 196 29.66 10.98 6.79
CA CYS A 196 28.75 11.85 7.56
C CYS A 196 29.33 13.23 7.88
N ARG A 197 30.33 13.72 7.14
CA ARG A 197 30.85 15.08 7.36
C ARG A 197 29.86 16.13 6.84
N LEU A 198 29.54 17.09 7.69
CA LEU A 198 28.71 18.23 7.30
C LEU A 198 29.40 19.04 6.21
N SER A 199 28.66 19.36 5.14
CA SER A 199 29.14 20.18 4.03
C SER A 199 27.95 20.82 3.33
N LEU A 200 28.05 22.13 3.07
CA LEU A 200 27.11 22.84 2.19
C LEU A 200 27.72 23.13 0.81
N ARG A 201 28.89 22.56 0.51
CA ARG A 201 29.56 22.73 -0.77
C ARG A 201 28.86 21.88 -1.85
N GLY A 202 28.39 22.54 -2.91
CA GLY A 202 27.78 21.91 -4.08
C GLY A 202 26.45 22.56 -4.49
N ASP A 203 25.78 21.97 -5.48
CA ASP A 203 24.52 22.48 -6.04
C ASP A 203 23.30 22.08 -5.19
N TRP A 204 23.07 22.82 -4.11
CA TRP A 204 21.91 22.65 -3.24
C TRP A 204 20.60 23.08 -3.91
N ARG A 205 20.66 24.06 -4.82
CA ARG A 205 19.48 24.58 -5.54
C ARG A 205 18.93 23.54 -6.51
N GLY A 206 19.78 22.82 -7.24
CA GLY A 206 19.37 21.73 -8.11
C GLY A 206 18.75 20.55 -7.34
N LEU A 207 19.30 20.21 -6.16
CA LEU A 207 18.74 19.17 -5.30
C LEU A 207 17.36 19.54 -4.73
N LEU A 208 17.19 20.76 -4.25
CA LEU A 208 15.91 21.23 -3.69
C LEU A 208 14.87 21.55 -4.78
N GLY A 209 15.29 22.12 -5.91
CA GLY A 209 14.42 22.52 -7.01
C GLY A 209 13.75 21.34 -7.71
N TYR A 210 14.48 20.23 -7.89
CA TYR A 210 13.90 18.98 -8.39
C TYR A 210 12.90 18.38 -7.39
N GLY A 211 13.24 18.42 -6.11
CA GLY A 211 12.40 17.88 -5.04
C GLY A 211 11.08 18.64 -4.83
N GLY A 212 11.08 19.97 -4.99
CA GLY A 212 9.92 20.81 -4.67
C GLY A 212 8.69 20.59 -5.56
N ARG A 213 8.86 20.33 -6.86
CA ARG A 213 7.72 20.10 -7.78
C ARG A 213 7.08 18.74 -7.56
N HIS A 214 7.86 17.71 -7.21
CA HIS A 214 7.35 16.39 -6.84
C HIS A 214 6.69 16.39 -5.45
N ALA A 215 7.22 17.18 -4.52
CA ALA A 215 6.65 17.33 -3.18
C ALA A 215 5.21 17.89 -3.22
N LEU A 216 4.90 18.82 -4.12
CA LEU A 216 3.55 19.40 -4.18
C LEU A 216 2.48 18.38 -4.60
N ILE A 217 2.77 17.56 -5.63
CA ILE A 217 1.82 16.54 -6.11
C ILE A 217 1.57 15.51 -5.02
N GLY A 218 2.63 14.95 -4.43
CA GLY A 218 2.45 13.92 -3.42
C GLY A 218 1.91 14.44 -2.08
N LEU A 219 1.92 15.76 -1.83
CA LEU A 219 1.22 16.34 -0.68
C LEU A 219 -0.30 16.19 -0.84
N VAL A 220 -0.84 16.39 -2.05
CA VAL A 220 -2.27 16.18 -2.33
C VAL A 220 -2.63 14.70 -2.13
N GLU A 221 -1.79 13.80 -2.62
CA GLU A 221 -1.99 12.35 -2.45
C GLU A 221 -1.94 11.93 -0.98
N LEU A 222 -1.03 12.53 -0.21
CA LEU A 222 -0.90 12.27 1.20
C LEU A 222 -2.09 12.77 2.00
N VAL A 223 -2.57 13.98 1.72
CA VAL A 223 -3.79 14.52 2.33
C VAL A 223 -4.96 13.59 2.04
N GLY A 224 -5.17 13.20 0.77
CA GLY A 224 -6.22 12.27 0.39
C GLY A 224 -6.08 10.90 1.06
N GLY A 225 -4.85 10.38 1.17
CA GLY A 225 -4.56 9.07 1.76
C GLY A 225 -4.76 8.99 3.27
N ASN A 226 -4.71 10.12 3.98
CA ASN A 226 -4.88 10.21 5.44
C ASN A 226 -6.17 10.91 5.87
N ALA A 227 -6.97 11.44 4.93
CA ALA A 227 -8.21 12.16 5.23
C ALA A 227 -9.21 11.29 6.02
N ASP A 228 -9.33 10.02 5.65
CA ASP A 228 -10.15 9.03 6.37
C ASP A 228 -9.73 8.87 7.83
N THR A 229 -8.44 8.73 8.08
CA THR A 229 -7.82 8.53 9.40
C THR A 229 -8.03 9.77 10.27
N ALA A 230 -7.82 10.95 9.68
CA ALA A 230 -8.00 12.24 10.34
C ALA A 230 -9.47 12.48 10.74
N VAL A 231 -10.42 12.26 9.82
CA VAL A 231 -11.85 12.46 10.09
C VAL A 231 -12.38 11.43 11.09
N ILE A 232 -12.05 10.14 10.94
CA ILE A 232 -12.50 9.10 11.86
C ILE A 232 -11.95 9.36 13.27
N GLY A 233 -10.65 9.71 13.40
CA GLY A 233 -10.04 10.02 14.69
C GLY A 233 -10.71 11.20 15.39
N ARG A 234 -11.02 12.27 14.63
CA ARG A 234 -11.64 13.47 15.18
C ARG A 234 -13.13 13.32 15.51
N ALA A 235 -13.87 12.60 14.67
CA ALA A 235 -15.33 12.51 14.80
C ALA A 235 -15.79 11.34 15.68
N LEU A 236 -15.12 10.20 15.59
CA LEU A 236 -15.52 8.95 16.24
C LEU A 236 -14.57 8.50 17.36
N GLY A 237 -13.46 9.24 17.54
CA GLY A 237 -12.48 8.97 18.58
C GLY A 237 -11.49 7.84 18.26
N GLU A 238 -10.53 7.66 19.16
CA GLU A 238 -9.40 6.73 18.98
C GLU A 238 -9.82 5.26 18.88
N ALA A 239 -10.85 4.82 19.61
CA ALA A 239 -11.26 3.40 19.56
C ALA A 239 -11.78 3.01 18.17
N SER A 240 -12.65 3.84 17.58
CA SER A 240 -13.18 3.62 16.22
C SER A 240 -12.09 3.75 15.17
N LEU A 241 -11.16 4.69 15.34
CA LEU A 241 -9.98 4.80 14.48
C LEU A 241 -9.06 3.56 14.59
N GLY A 242 -8.96 2.97 15.78
CA GLY A 242 -8.26 1.72 16.02
C GLY A 242 -8.82 0.58 15.19
N LEU A 243 -10.14 0.34 15.33
CA LEU A 243 -10.86 -0.68 14.56
C LEU A 243 -10.67 -0.47 13.06
N TYR A 244 -10.84 0.77 12.59
CA TYR A 244 -10.63 1.16 11.21
C TYR A 244 -9.19 0.90 10.74
N SER A 245 -8.19 1.32 11.49
CA SER A 245 -6.78 1.21 11.09
C SER A 245 -6.35 -0.26 10.94
N ARG A 246 -6.80 -1.14 11.84
CA ARG A 246 -6.48 -2.57 11.78
C ARG A 246 -7.25 -3.28 10.67
N ALA A 247 -8.53 -2.95 10.49
CA ALA A 247 -9.33 -3.44 9.37
C ALA A 247 -8.72 -3.01 8.02
N ARG A 248 -8.33 -1.73 7.88
CA ARG A 248 -7.68 -1.20 6.68
C ARG A 248 -6.38 -1.91 6.38
N LEU A 249 -5.53 -2.11 7.40
CA LEU A 249 -4.29 -2.87 7.25
C LEU A 249 -4.57 -4.26 6.66
N LEU A 250 -5.50 -5.02 7.27
CA LEU A 250 -5.86 -6.36 6.78
C LEU A 250 -6.43 -6.35 5.36
N ALA A 251 -7.29 -5.38 5.03
CA ALA A 251 -7.88 -5.23 3.71
C ALA A 251 -6.83 -4.89 2.63
N GLN A 252 -5.81 -4.10 2.99
CA GLN A 252 -4.81 -3.58 2.05
C GLN A 252 -3.58 -4.47 1.88
N LEU A 253 -3.34 -5.43 2.78
CA LEU A 253 -2.21 -6.37 2.70
C LEU A 253 -2.03 -7.02 1.31
N PRO A 254 -3.07 -7.58 0.65
CA PRO A 254 -2.91 -8.15 -0.68
C PRO A 254 -2.52 -7.08 -1.72
N THR A 255 -3.07 -5.87 -1.56
CA THR A 255 -2.93 -4.75 -2.49
C THR A 255 -1.50 -4.24 -2.55
N GLU A 256 -0.90 -3.97 -1.39
CA GLU A 256 0.46 -3.44 -1.30
C GLU A 256 1.49 -4.38 -1.92
N LYS A 257 1.33 -5.69 -1.72
CA LYS A 257 2.27 -6.69 -2.23
C LYS A 257 2.14 -6.87 -3.75
N LEU A 258 0.93 -6.74 -4.29
CA LEU A 258 0.67 -6.91 -5.72
C LEU A 258 0.96 -5.67 -6.55
N ALA A 259 0.76 -4.46 -6.00
CA ALA A 259 0.99 -3.21 -6.71
C ALA A 259 2.40 -3.13 -7.35
N GLY A 260 3.43 -3.65 -6.65
CA GLY A 260 4.80 -3.70 -7.16
C GLY A 260 5.03 -4.71 -8.30
N ILE A 261 4.21 -5.77 -8.41
CA ILE A 261 4.28 -6.72 -9.54
C ILE A 261 3.61 -6.09 -10.76
N VAL A 262 2.45 -5.47 -10.54
CA VAL A 262 1.64 -4.83 -11.58
C VAL A 262 2.40 -3.70 -12.26
N GLY A 263 2.99 -2.77 -11.48
CA GLY A 263 3.74 -1.65 -12.04
C GLY A 263 4.95 -2.07 -12.88
N ARG A 264 5.62 -3.18 -12.52
CA ARG A 264 6.79 -3.69 -13.28
C ARG A 264 6.42 -4.34 -14.61
N VAL A 265 5.19 -4.80 -14.79
CA VAL A 265 4.74 -5.48 -16.02
C VAL A 265 3.91 -4.54 -16.90
N LEU A 266 2.96 -3.80 -16.32
CA LEU A 266 2.06 -2.95 -17.09
C LEU A 266 2.75 -1.68 -17.59
N PHE A 267 3.61 -1.05 -16.78
CA PHE A 267 4.22 0.22 -17.17
C PHE A 267 5.11 0.11 -18.42
N PRO A 268 6.02 -0.88 -18.57
CA PRO A 268 6.79 -1.05 -19.80
C PRO A 268 5.91 -1.32 -21.03
N LEU A 269 4.84 -2.11 -20.88
CA LEU A 269 3.90 -2.39 -21.97
C LEU A 269 3.18 -1.11 -22.43
N LEU A 270 2.70 -0.30 -21.49
CA LEU A 270 2.05 0.99 -21.77
C LEU A 270 3.03 1.98 -22.42
N ALA A 271 4.25 2.12 -21.87
CA ALA A 271 5.27 3.00 -22.43
C ALA A 271 5.68 2.59 -23.86
N SER A 272 5.81 1.29 -24.12
CA SER A 272 6.18 0.78 -25.46
C SER A 272 5.07 0.93 -26.51
N THR A 273 3.82 1.14 -26.08
CA THR A 273 2.64 1.24 -26.96
C THR A 273 2.03 2.64 -26.99
N GLN A 274 2.63 3.63 -26.32
CA GLN A 274 2.07 4.96 -26.09
C GLN A 274 1.68 5.75 -27.35
N THR A 275 2.25 5.41 -28.50
CA THR A 275 1.98 6.08 -29.80
C THR A 275 0.68 5.60 -30.45
N ASP A 276 0.14 4.45 -30.04
CA ASP A 276 -1.10 3.88 -30.57
C ASP A 276 -2.17 3.85 -29.47
N ARG A 277 -3.14 4.77 -29.57
CA ARG A 277 -4.18 4.94 -28.56
C ARG A 277 -5.08 3.72 -28.41
N ALA A 278 -5.38 3.02 -29.50
CA ALA A 278 -6.21 1.82 -29.46
C ALA A 278 -5.46 0.70 -28.73
N ARG A 279 -4.17 0.53 -29.03
CA ARG A 279 -3.32 -0.47 -28.37
C ARG A 279 -3.10 -0.18 -26.89
N VAL A 280 -3.00 1.10 -26.49
CA VAL A 280 -2.98 1.48 -25.07
C VAL A 280 -4.31 1.13 -24.39
N GLY A 281 -5.44 1.33 -25.07
CA GLY A 281 -6.75 0.86 -24.61
C GLY A 281 -6.81 -0.65 -24.38
N GLU A 282 -6.21 -1.44 -25.26
CA GLU A 282 -6.10 -2.91 -25.11
C GLU A 282 -5.23 -3.30 -23.90
N VAL A 283 -4.08 -2.63 -23.72
CA VAL A 283 -3.19 -2.87 -22.56
C VAL A 283 -3.87 -2.49 -21.25
N LEU A 284 -4.60 -1.37 -21.21
CA LEU A 284 -5.40 -0.96 -20.06
C LEU A 284 -6.49 -2.01 -19.77
N ALA A 285 -7.25 -2.44 -20.78
CA ALA A 285 -8.29 -3.45 -20.63
C ALA A 285 -7.71 -4.78 -20.11
N LEU A 286 -6.54 -5.20 -20.61
CA LEU A 286 -5.83 -6.38 -20.13
C LEU A 286 -5.35 -6.21 -18.68
N GLY A 287 -4.82 -5.03 -18.33
CA GLY A 287 -4.42 -4.71 -16.97
C GLY A 287 -5.60 -4.77 -16.00
N VAL A 288 -6.75 -4.17 -16.37
CA VAL A 288 -7.98 -4.24 -15.58
C VAL A 288 -8.47 -5.68 -15.44
N LEU A 289 -8.44 -6.49 -16.50
CA LEU A 289 -8.83 -7.89 -16.44
C LEU A 289 -7.93 -8.70 -15.49
N LEU A 290 -6.61 -8.68 -15.70
CA LEU A 290 -5.69 -9.52 -14.93
C LEU A 290 -5.57 -9.04 -13.48
N VAL A 291 -5.34 -7.73 -13.29
CA VAL A 291 -5.10 -7.15 -11.97
C VAL A 291 -6.39 -6.96 -11.21
N GLY A 292 -7.46 -6.52 -11.88
CA GLY A 292 -8.77 -6.38 -11.27
C GLY A 292 -9.33 -7.72 -10.82
N SER A 293 -9.22 -8.78 -11.65
CA SER A 293 -9.75 -10.11 -11.27
C SER A 293 -8.98 -10.71 -10.09
N LEU A 294 -7.65 -10.55 -10.06
CA LEU A 294 -6.81 -10.98 -8.94
C LEU A 294 -7.09 -10.15 -7.68
N GLY A 295 -7.19 -8.83 -7.83
CA GLY A 295 -7.51 -7.91 -6.73
C GLY A 295 -8.87 -8.22 -6.11
N ALA A 296 -9.89 -8.45 -6.95
CA ALA A 296 -11.24 -8.83 -6.52
C ALA A 296 -11.27 -10.21 -5.86
N ALA A 297 -10.60 -11.20 -6.43
CA ALA A 297 -10.48 -12.53 -5.81
C ALA A 297 -9.91 -12.44 -4.39
N LEU A 298 -8.79 -11.74 -4.22
CA LEU A 298 -8.13 -11.65 -2.92
C LEU A 298 -8.93 -10.80 -1.94
N SER A 299 -9.46 -9.65 -2.35
CA SER A 299 -10.17 -8.78 -1.43
C SER A 299 -11.53 -9.33 -1.03
N LEU A 300 -12.32 -9.88 -1.96
CA LEU A 300 -13.60 -10.49 -1.62
C LEU A 300 -13.42 -11.80 -0.84
N GLY A 301 -12.32 -12.54 -1.08
CA GLY A 301 -11.91 -13.64 -0.21
C GLY A 301 -11.58 -13.20 1.22
N VAL A 302 -10.86 -12.08 1.39
CA VAL A 302 -10.61 -11.47 2.71
C VAL A 302 -11.91 -11.01 3.37
N SER A 303 -12.84 -10.43 2.61
CA SER A 303 -14.17 -10.06 3.11
C SER A 303 -14.93 -11.29 3.64
N ALA A 304 -14.98 -12.38 2.87
CA ALA A 304 -15.64 -13.62 3.29
C ALA A 304 -14.95 -14.29 4.49
N ALA A 305 -13.64 -14.09 4.64
CA ALA A 305 -12.84 -14.59 5.77
C ALA A 305 -12.67 -13.57 6.91
N ALA A 306 -13.40 -12.45 6.92
CA ALA A 306 -13.13 -11.34 7.84
C ALA A 306 -13.22 -11.77 9.31
N GLN A 307 -14.26 -12.52 9.68
CA GLN A 307 -14.45 -13.01 11.05
C GLN A 307 -13.28 -13.88 11.55
N PRO A 308 -12.91 -15.01 10.89
CA PRO A 308 -11.79 -15.83 11.36
C PRO A 308 -10.44 -15.11 11.26
N LEU A 309 -10.24 -14.21 10.29
CA LEU A 309 -9.03 -13.39 10.19
C LEU A 309 -8.89 -12.45 11.38
N VAL A 310 -9.95 -11.71 11.74
CA VAL A 310 -9.94 -10.81 12.88
C VAL A 310 -9.74 -11.59 14.19
N GLN A 311 -10.43 -12.72 14.36
CA GLN A 311 -10.26 -13.56 15.55
C GLN A 311 -8.84 -14.12 15.70
N LEU A 312 -8.25 -14.63 14.61
CA LEU A 312 -6.91 -15.21 14.63
C LEU A 312 -5.83 -14.15 14.80
N LEU A 313 -5.89 -13.10 13.99
CA LEU A 313 -4.82 -12.12 13.93
C LEU A 313 -4.98 -11.11 15.06
N LEU A 314 -6.16 -10.50 15.21
CA LEU A 314 -6.33 -9.39 16.16
C LEU A 314 -6.75 -9.86 17.56
N GLY A 315 -7.65 -10.85 17.63
CA GLY A 315 -8.19 -11.38 18.89
C GLY A 315 -9.64 -10.94 19.18
N PRO A 316 -10.25 -11.42 20.27
CA PRO A 316 -11.68 -11.27 20.54
C PRO A 316 -12.13 -9.82 20.76
N GLN A 317 -11.27 -8.95 21.31
CA GLN A 317 -11.60 -7.53 21.53
C GLN A 317 -11.78 -6.71 20.25
N TRP A 318 -11.48 -7.29 19.09
CA TRP A 318 -11.53 -6.63 17.78
C TRP A 318 -12.76 -7.02 16.94
N GLN A 319 -13.74 -7.70 17.52
CA GLN A 319 -14.94 -8.15 16.77
C GLN A 319 -15.65 -7.02 16.02
N ALA A 320 -15.69 -5.82 16.60
CA ALA A 320 -16.27 -4.65 15.95
C ALA A 320 -15.51 -4.19 14.67
N ALA A 321 -14.29 -4.69 14.43
CA ALA A 321 -13.54 -4.44 13.20
C ALA A 321 -13.96 -5.35 12.03
N VAL A 322 -14.69 -6.45 12.29
CA VAL A 322 -15.16 -7.38 11.24
C VAL A 322 -15.99 -6.68 10.15
N PRO A 323 -17.09 -5.96 10.46
CA PRO A 323 -17.88 -5.28 9.42
C PRO A 323 -17.10 -4.16 8.71
N VAL A 324 -16.10 -3.58 9.39
CA VAL A 324 -15.21 -2.57 8.81
C VAL A 324 -14.26 -3.21 7.79
N LEU A 325 -13.70 -4.38 8.12
CA LEU A 325 -12.85 -5.15 7.22
C LEU A 325 -13.63 -5.62 5.99
N GLU A 326 -14.84 -6.15 6.19
CA GLU A 326 -15.73 -6.54 5.09
C GLU A 326 -15.96 -5.38 4.13
N GLY A 327 -16.44 -4.23 4.64
CA GLY A 327 -16.71 -3.07 3.81
C GLY A 327 -15.47 -2.52 3.10
N LEU A 328 -14.32 -2.41 3.79
CA LEU A 328 -13.08 -1.93 3.17
C LEU A 328 -12.55 -2.89 2.10
N ALA A 329 -12.70 -4.20 2.29
CA ALA A 329 -12.32 -5.20 1.32
C ALA A 329 -13.16 -5.12 0.02
N LEU A 330 -14.40 -4.63 0.10
CA LEU A 330 -15.23 -4.31 -1.08
C LEU A 330 -14.72 -3.10 -1.88
N ALA A 331 -13.99 -2.17 -1.25
CA ALA A 331 -13.43 -1.00 -1.93
C ALA A 331 -12.19 -1.34 -2.78
N VAL A 332 -11.41 -2.34 -2.35
CA VAL A 332 -10.10 -2.71 -2.93
C VAL A 332 -10.10 -2.98 -4.44
N PRO A 333 -11.09 -3.70 -5.03
CA PRO A 333 -11.09 -3.95 -6.48
C PRO A 333 -11.11 -2.64 -7.28
N TRP A 334 -11.91 -1.67 -6.84
CA TRP A 334 -12.05 -0.36 -7.47
C TRP A 334 -10.78 0.48 -7.35
N ILE A 335 -10.09 0.38 -6.20
CA ILE A 335 -8.78 0.99 -5.98
C ILE A 335 -7.76 0.43 -6.99
N PHE A 336 -7.71 -0.90 -7.17
CA PHE A 336 -6.81 -1.53 -8.13
C PHE A 336 -7.07 -1.07 -9.57
N MET A 337 -8.33 -1.09 -10.00
CA MET A 337 -8.70 -0.69 -11.35
C MET A 337 -8.39 0.79 -11.60
N SER A 338 -8.67 1.65 -10.60
CA SER A 338 -8.31 3.08 -10.63
C SER A 338 -6.79 3.29 -10.68
N ASN A 339 -6.00 2.48 -9.97
CA ASN A 339 -4.54 2.55 -10.03
C ASN A 339 -4.00 2.18 -11.42
N VAL A 340 -4.55 1.15 -12.07
CA VAL A 340 -4.18 0.81 -13.45
C VAL A 340 -4.51 1.97 -14.39
N ALA A 341 -5.69 2.58 -14.26
CA ALA A 341 -6.05 3.77 -15.02
C ALA A 341 -5.09 4.95 -14.77
N GLY A 342 -4.71 5.19 -13.51
CA GLY A 342 -3.75 6.22 -13.11
C GLY A 342 -2.36 6.00 -13.75
N ILE A 343 -1.85 4.77 -13.73
CA ILE A 343 -0.57 4.40 -14.37
C ILE A 343 -0.64 4.63 -15.89
N THR A 344 -1.77 4.33 -16.53
CA THR A 344 -1.99 4.63 -17.96
C THR A 344 -1.92 6.12 -18.24
N CYS A 345 -2.47 6.96 -17.36
CA CYS A 345 -2.36 8.43 -17.51
C CYS A 345 -0.90 8.89 -17.41
N ASP A 346 -0.14 8.33 -16.46
CA ASP A 346 1.27 8.67 -16.27
C ASP A 346 2.11 8.28 -17.49
N ALA A 347 1.90 7.07 -18.02
CA ALA A 347 2.59 6.59 -19.22
C ALA A 347 2.29 7.44 -20.46
N LEU A 348 1.09 8.02 -20.56
CA LEU A 348 0.67 8.88 -21.66
C LEU A 348 1.01 10.37 -21.47
N GLY A 349 1.56 10.76 -20.32
CA GLY A 349 1.81 12.15 -19.96
C GLY A 349 0.53 12.97 -19.68
N TRP A 350 -0.60 12.33 -19.41
CA TRP A 350 -1.90 12.97 -19.15
C TRP A 350 -2.06 13.42 -17.70
N LEU A 351 -1.09 14.18 -17.20
CA LEU A 351 -1.01 14.60 -15.80
C LEU A 351 -2.13 15.58 -15.41
N GLY A 352 -2.50 16.50 -16.31
CA GLY A 352 -3.55 17.50 -16.05
C GLY A 352 -4.92 16.88 -15.75
N PRO A 353 -5.48 16.05 -16.65
CA PRO A 353 -6.74 15.36 -16.41
C PRO A 353 -6.71 14.43 -15.19
N LYS A 354 -5.62 13.67 -15.01
CA LYS A 354 -5.41 12.83 -13.83
C LYS A 354 -5.52 13.64 -12.54
N LEU A 355 -4.81 14.78 -12.47
CA LEU A 355 -4.81 15.65 -11.29
C LEU A 355 -6.20 16.23 -11.01
N ARG A 356 -6.94 16.67 -12.03
CA ARG A 356 -8.30 17.20 -11.87
C ARG A 356 -9.25 16.13 -11.30
N LEU A 357 -9.24 14.93 -11.87
CA LEU A 357 -10.08 13.82 -11.41
C LEU A 357 -9.71 13.42 -9.97
N GLN A 358 -8.43 13.23 -9.68
CA GLN A 358 -7.96 12.84 -8.35
C GLN A 358 -8.27 13.90 -7.29
N SER A 359 -8.12 15.19 -7.62
CA SER A 359 -8.47 16.29 -6.73
C SER A 359 -9.98 16.35 -6.48
N GLY A 360 -10.80 16.22 -7.52
CA GLY A 360 -12.26 16.21 -7.40
C GLY A 360 -12.79 15.04 -6.56
N VAL A 361 -12.23 13.84 -6.77
CA VAL A 361 -12.58 12.66 -5.97
C VAL A 361 -12.10 12.80 -4.52
N THR A 362 -10.91 13.36 -4.29
CA THR A 362 -10.41 13.62 -2.94
C THR A 362 -11.26 14.65 -2.21
N LEU A 363 -11.70 15.71 -2.91
CA LEU A 363 -12.63 16.69 -2.36
C LEU A 363 -13.97 16.04 -1.98
N LEU A 364 -14.53 15.23 -2.88
CA LEU A 364 -15.76 14.49 -2.61
C LEU A 364 -15.61 13.54 -1.42
N LEU A 365 -14.48 12.82 -1.35
CA LEU A 365 -14.14 11.97 -0.21
C LEU A 365 -14.21 12.77 1.09
N CYS A 366 -13.47 13.89 1.17
CA CYS A 366 -13.41 14.74 2.36
C CYS A 366 -14.80 15.29 2.73
N LEU A 367 -15.59 15.72 1.74
CA LEU A 367 -16.93 16.25 1.95
C LEU A 367 -17.85 15.20 2.57
N GLY A 368 -17.94 14.00 1.97
CA GLY A 368 -18.81 12.98 2.52
C GLY A 368 -18.30 12.39 3.83
N LEU A 369 -16.98 12.31 4.05
CA LEU A 369 -16.44 11.97 5.36
C LEU A 369 -16.88 12.99 6.43
N ALA A 370 -16.82 14.29 6.12
CA ALA A 370 -17.26 15.34 7.04
C ALA A 370 -18.77 15.31 7.31
N LEU A 371 -19.60 15.06 6.29
CA LEU A 371 -21.06 15.02 6.40
C LEU A 371 -21.55 13.76 7.13
N LEU A 372 -20.92 12.61 6.88
CA LEU A 372 -21.34 11.31 7.41
C LEU A 372 -20.65 10.94 8.72
N ALA A 373 -19.69 11.75 9.17
CA ALA A 373 -18.94 11.57 10.41
C ALA A 373 -19.83 11.29 11.62
N GLY A 374 -20.95 12.01 11.77
CA GLY A 374 -21.88 11.85 12.89
C GLY A 374 -22.73 10.59 12.84
N LEU A 375 -22.81 9.89 11.70
CA LEU A 375 -23.68 8.71 11.53
C LEU A 375 -23.01 7.41 11.97
N GLY A 376 -21.69 7.44 12.23
CA GLY A 376 -20.91 6.32 12.71
C GLY A 376 -20.08 5.61 11.62
N LEU A 377 -19.20 4.72 12.08
CA LEU A 377 -18.13 4.14 11.26
C LEU A 377 -18.63 3.38 10.02
N ARG A 378 -19.77 2.69 10.12
CA ARG A 378 -20.38 1.94 8.99
C ARG A 378 -20.66 2.82 7.77
N TRP A 379 -21.14 4.05 8.00
CA TRP A 379 -21.50 4.97 6.92
C TRP A 379 -20.27 5.59 6.27
N LEU A 380 -19.22 5.83 7.07
CA LEU A 380 -17.92 6.26 6.55
C LEU A 380 -17.30 5.18 5.65
N VAL A 381 -17.37 3.90 6.05
CA VAL A 381 -16.89 2.79 5.22
C VAL A 381 -17.71 2.64 3.94
N ALA A 382 -19.05 2.71 4.03
CA ALA A 382 -19.92 2.68 2.86
C ALA A 382 -19.61 3.84 1.88
N TRP A 383 -19.35 5.03 2.42
CA TRP A 383 -18.92 6.18 1.63
C TRP A 383 -17.57 5.97 0.94
N LEU A 384 -16.58 5.41 1.65
CA LEU A 384 -15.29 5.08 1.07
C LEU A 384 -15.44 4.14 -0.13
N VAL A 385 -16.27 3.09 -0.01
CA VAL A 385 -16.57 2.18 -1.12
C VAL A 385 -17.22 2.94 -2.29
N ALA A 386 -18.24 3.76 -2.02
CA ALA A 386 -18.95 4.52 -3.05
C ALA A 386 -18.02 5.49 -3.80
N VAL A 387 -17.13 6.18 -3.09
CA VAL A 387 -16.14 7.09 -3.67
C VAL A 387 -15.15 6.37 -4.57
N GLU A 388 -14.67 5.19 -4.17
CA GLU A 388 -13.75 4.40 -5.01
C GLU A 388 -14.44 3.84 -6.26
N MET A 389 -15.72 3.43 -6.13
CA MET A 389 -16.55 3.06 -7.29
C MET A 389 -16.71 4.24 -8.26
N LEU A 390 -17.01 5.43 -7.73
CA LEU A 390 -17.16 6.64 -8.52
C LEU A 390 -15.84 7.07 -9.17
N ARG A 391 -14.71 6.94 -8.46
CA ARG A 391 -13.37 7.20 -9.01
C ARG A 391 -13.13 6.36 -10.24
N TRP A 392 -13.37 5.06 -10.13
CA TRP A 392 -13.22 4.13 -11.24
C TRP A 392 -14.19 4.47 -12.40
N ALA A 393 -15.46 4.75 -12.10
CA ALA A 393 -16.44 5.15 -13.11
C ALA A 393 -16.02 6.43 -13.85
N ALA A 394 -15.48 7.42 -13.14
CA ALA A 394 -14.98 8.66 -13.72
C ALA A 394 -13.76 8.41 -14.63
N TYR A 395 -12.81 7.57 -14.19
CA TYR A 395 -11.67 7.17 -15.02
C TYR A 395 -12.12 6.46 -16.29
N LEU A 396 -13.05 5.52 -16.16
CA LEU A 396 -13.55 4.76 -17.28
C LEU A 396 -14.30 5.67 -18.28
N ALA A 397 -15.17 6.55 -17.78
CA ALA A 397 -15.91 7.49 -18.62
C ALA A 397 -14.98 8.39 -19.43
N TRP A 398 -13.91 8.88 -18.80
CA TRP A 398 -12.94 9.75 -19.46
C TRP A 398 -12.00 8.98 -20.42
N LEU A 399 -11.42 7.86 -20.00
CA LEU A 399 -10.43 7.11 -20.80
C LEU A 399 -11.03 6.40 -22.01
N ARG A 400 -12.33 6.08 -21.97
CA ARG A 400 -13.00 5.30 -23.02
C ARG A 400 -12.90 5.94 -24.41
N GLY A 401 -13.15 7.24 -24.52
CA GLY A 401 -13.12 7.95 -25.81
C GLY A 401 -11.71 8.05 -26.39
N PRO A 402 -10.75 8.65 -25.66
CA PRO A 402 -9.37 8.82 -26.12
C PRO A 402 -8.64 7.51 -26.43
N LEU A 403 -8.95 6.41 -25.72
CA LEU A 403 -8.32 5.10 -25.91
C LEU A 403 -9.16 4.13 -26.74
N GLN A 404 -10.26 4.59 -27.33
CA GLN A 404 -11.12 3.81 -28.23
C GLN A 404 -11.60 2.48 -27.63
N ILE A 405 -11.85 2.46 -26.32
CA ILE A 405 -12.24 1.25 -25.60
C ILE A 405 -13.71 0.94 -25.89
N ARG A 406 -13.96 -0.29 -26.33
CA ARG A 406 -15.33 -0.76 -26.59
C ARG A 406 -16.06 -1.03 -25.27
N SER A 407 -17.26 -0.48 -25.10
CA SER A 407 -18.07 -0.70 -23.89
C SER A 407 -18.39 -2.15 -23.64
N ARG A 408 -18.67 -2.90 -24.71
CA ARG A 408 -18.99 -4.34 -24.63
C ARG A 408 -17.82 -5.13 -24.04
N ASP A 409 -16.59 -4.83 -24.47
CA ASP A 409 -15.39 -5.49 -23.96
C ASP A 409 -15.18 -5.13 -22.49
N MET A 410 -15.34 -3.85 -22.15
CA MET A 410 -15.19 -3.41 -20.78
C MET A 410 -16.26 -4.00 -19.85
N LEU A 411 -17.53 -4.07 -20.26
CA LEU A 411 -18.59 -4.74 -19.50
C LEU A 411 -18.28 -6.21 -19.24
N ARG A 412 -17.77 -6.94 -20.24
CA ARG A 412 -17.32 -8.34 -20.08
C ARG A 412 -16.18 -8.44 -19.08
N ILE A 413 -15.21 -7.52 -19.14
CA ILE A 413 -14.10 -7.48 -18.18
C ILE A 413 -14.60 -7.21 -16.76
N HIS A 414 -15.53 -6.27 -16.56
CA HIS A 414 -16.11 -6.03 -15.23
C HIS A 414 -16.87 -7.24 -14.71
N ALA A 415 -17.66 -7.89 -15.57
CA ALA A 415 -18.34 -9.13 -15.22
C ALA A 415 -17.32 -10.19 -14.81
N ALA A 416 -16.21 -10.35 -15.52
CA ALA A 416 -15.14 -11.28 -15.16
C ALA A 416 -14.45 -10.94 -13.83
N VAL A 417 -14.22 -9.65 -13.55
CA VAL A 417 -13.64 -9.18 -12.28
C VAL A 417 -14.57 -9.50 -11.11
N LEU A 418 -15.86 -9.16 -11.24
CA LEU A 418 -16.85 -9.40 -10.20
C LEU A 418 -17.16 -10.88 -10.00
N THR A 419 -17.22 -11.67 -11.08
CA THR A 419 -17.41 -13.13 -10.98
C THR A 419 -16.18 -13.80 -10.34
N SER A 420 -14.97 -13.34 -10.67
CA SER A 420 -13.74 -13.82 -10.03
C SER A 420 -13.77 -13.61 -8.51
N GLY A 421 -14.08 -12.39 -8.09
CA GLY A 421 -14.23 -12.07 -6.68
C GLY A 421 -15.37 -12.85 -6.01
N GLY A 422 -16.54 -12.91 -6.65
CA GLY A 422 -17.72 -13.59 -6.13
C GLY A 422 -17.50 -15.10 -5.97
N LEU A 423 -16.85 -15.76 -6.92
CA LEU A 423 -16.54 -17.20 -6.84
C LEU A 423 -15.58 -17.51 -5.69
N VAL A 424 -14.55 -16.67 -5.49
CA VAL A 424 -13.63 -16.84 -4.37
C VAL A 424 -14.34 -16.59 -3.04
N ALA A 425 -15.13 -15.52 -2.94
CA ALA A 425 -15.91 -15.24 -1.74
C ALA A 425 -16.88 -16.38 -1.40
N LEU A 426 -17.59 -16.92 -2.40
CA LEU A 426 -18.49 -18.07 -2.22
C LEU A 426 -17.74 -19.34 -1.83
N ALA A 427 -16.58 -19.62 -2.45
CA ALA A 427 -15.76 -20.77 -2.09
C ALA A 427 -15.28 -20.68 -0.63
N VAL A 428 -14.80 -19.50 -0.22
CA VAL A 428 -14.38 -19.24 1.16
C VAL A 428 -15.55 -19.34 2.12
N ALA A 429 -16.67 -18.67 1.85
CA ALA A 429 -17.86 -18.69 2.70
C ALA A 429 -18.45 -20.10 2.83
N GLY A 430 -18.56 -20.84 1.73
CA GLY A 430 -19.03 -22.22 1.72
C GLY A 430 -18.12 -23.15 2.52
N ALA A 431 -16.80 -23.05 2.32
CA ALA A 431 -15.84 -23.85 3.09
C ALA A 431 -15.87 -23.50 4.60
N LEU A 432 -16.04 -22.22 4.95
CA LEU A 432 -16.16 -21.77 6.33
C LEU A 432 -17.48 -22.15 6.99
N ALA A 433 -18.56 -22.33 6.21
CA ALA A 433 -19.85 -22.82 6.71
C ALA A 433 -19.82 -24.32 7.02
N LEU A 434 -19.06 -25.10 6.22
CA LEU A 434 -18.83 -26.53 6.45
C LEU A 434 -17.78 -26.81 7.54
N CYS A 435 -16.89 -25.84 7.78
CA CYS A 435 -15.89 -25.95 8.83
C CYS A 435 -16.54 -25.67 10.20
N PRO A 436 -16.52 -26.62 11.15
CA PRO A 436 -17.11 -26.41 12.47
C PRO A 436 -16.47 -25.22 13.17
N ALA A 437 -17.23 -24.62 14.12
CA ALA A 437 -16.74 -23.56 14.99
C ALA A 437 -15.63 -24.10 15.91
N GLY A 438 -14.42 -24.18 15.36
CA GLY A 438 -13.21 -24.66 16.01
C GLY A 438 -12.12 -23.59 16.06
N ALA A 439 -10.87 -24.02 16.14
CA ALA A 439 -9.74 -23.10 16.26
C ALA A 439 -9.65 -22.13 15.07
N ALA A 440 -9.50 -20.83 15.35
CA ALA A 440 -9.48 -19.78 14.33
C ALA A 440 -8.40 -20.00 13.26
N TRP A 441 -7.26 -20.60 13.63
CA TRP A 441 -6.17 -20.93 12.69
C TRP A 441 -6.62 -21.94 11.63
N LEU A 442 -7.43 -22.94 12.01
CA LEU A 442 -7.96 -23.94 11.08
C LEU A 442 -8.93 -23.28 10.11
N ARG A 443 -9.80 -22.40 10.59
CA ARG A 443 -10.73 -21.64 9.73
C ARG A 443 -10.01 -20.75 8.73
N VAL A 444 -8.95 -20.06 9.16
CA VAL A 444 -8.11 -19.27 8.24
C VAL A 444 -7.39 -20.17 7.23
N LEU A 445 -6.86 -21.32 7.64
CA LEU A 445 -6.24 -22.27 6.71
C LEU A 445 -7.25 -22.77 5.66
N VAL A 446 -8.46 -23.15 6.09
CA VAL A 446 -9.56 -23.56 5.20
C VAL A 446 -9.92 -22.44 4.24
N ALA A 447 -10.03 -21.19 4.71
CA ALA A 447 -10.29 -20.04 3.87
C ALA A 447 -9.19 -19.81 2.82
N VAL A 448 -7.91 -19.95 3.20
CA VAL A 448 -6.78 -19.80 2.26
C VAL A 448 -6.81 -20.91 1.20
N LEU A 449 -7.04 -22.15 1.59
CA LEU A 449 -7.11 -23.28 0.65
C LEU A 449 -8.31 -23.15 -0.30
N ALA A 450 -9.50 -22.86 0.24
CA ALA A 450 -10.71 -22.66 -0.55
C ALA A 450 -10.59 -21.44 -1.48
N GLY A 451 -10.00 -20.34 -1.00
CA GLY A 451 -9.75 -19.15 -1.81
C GLY A 451 -8.72 -19.40 -2.92
N SER A 452 -7.69 -20.20 -2.66
CA SER A 452 -6.69 -20.58 -3.67
C SER A 452 -7.30 -21.44 -4.78
N LEU A 453 -8.14 -22.42 -4.42
CA LEU A 453 -8.90 -23.22 -5.38
C LEU A 453 -9.90 -22.36 -6.18
N GLY A 454 -10.65 -21.51 -5.47
CA GLY A 454 -11.56 -20.55 -6.08
C GLY A 454 -10.86 -19.62 -7.08
N LEU A 455 -9.65 -19.16 -6.77
CA LEU A 455 -8.85 -18.30 -7.63
C LEU A 455 -8.44 -19.00 -8.94
N VAL A 456 -8.06 -20.29 -8.87
CA VAL A 456 -7.72 -21.07 -10.07
C VAL A 456 -8.93 -21.17 -11.01
N LEU A 457 -10.10 -21.51 -10.45
CA LEU A 457 -11.35 -21.61 -11.20
C LEU A 457 -11.80 -20.24 -11.76
N ALA A 458 -11.74 -19.21 -10.93
CA ALA A 458 -12.06 -17.84 -11.27
C ALA A 458 -11.19 -17.30 -12.41
N THR A 459 -9.88 -17.57 -12.38
CA THR A 459 -8.95 -17.15 -13.43
C THR A 459 -9.27 -17.83 -14.76
N GLY A 460 -9.57 -19.14 -14.73
CA GLY A 460 -10.00 -19.87 -15.92
C GLY A 460 -11.30 -19.33 -16.53
N LEU A 461 -12.30 -19.03 -15.68
CA LEU A 461 -13.58 -18.48 -16.11
C LEU A 461 -13.49 -17.03 -16.59
N ALA A 462 -12.67 -16.19 -15.95
CA ALA A 462 -12.41 -14.82 -16.38
C ALA A 462 -11.76 -14.78 -17.76
N LEU A 463 -10.76 -15.64 -17.99
CA LEU A 463 -10.14 -15.80 -19.31
C LEU A 463 -11.13 -16.37 -20.34
N TRP A 464 -12.02 -17.28 -19.93
CA TRP A 464 -13.04 -17.85 -20.82
C TRP A 464 -14.13 -16.85 -21.22
N SER A 465 -14.69 -16.12 -20.26
CA SER A 465 -15.77 -15.14 -20.47
C SER A 465 -15.33 -13.91 -21.28
N CYS A 466 -14.05 -13.56 -21.21
CA CYS A 466 -13.47 -12.47 -21.98
C CYS A 466 -12.86 -12.94 -23.31
N ARG A 467 -13.10 -14.18 -23.75
CA ARG A 467 -12.64 -14.68 -25.06
C ARG A 467 -13.12 -13.78 -26.19
N GLY A 468 -12.22 -13.49 -27.12
CA GLY A 468 -12.49 -12.63 -28.27
C GLY A 468 -12.46 -11.12 -27.97
N THR A 469 -12.23 -10.70 -26.72
CA THR A 469 -11.89 -9.30 -26.43
C THR A 469 -10.49 -8.97 -26.94
N ALA A 470 -10.26 -7.72 -27.32
CA ALA A 470 -8.96 -7.25 -27.79
C ALA A 470 -7.85 -7.46 -26.74
N ALA A 471 -8.19 -7.38 -25.44
CA ALA A 471 -7.29 -7.67 -24.34
C ALA A 471 -6.74 -9.11 -24.37
N ILE A 472 -7.59 -10.12 -24.59
CA ILE A 472 -7.14 -11.52 -24.68
C ILE A 472 -6.36 -11.77 -25.97
N GLN A 473 -6.79 -11.18 -27.09
CA GLN A 473 -6.04 -11.29 -28.35
C GLN A 473 -4.62 -10.73 -28.22
N LEU A 474 -4.46 -9.60 -27.53
CA LEU A 474 -3.14 -9.03 -27.21
C LEU A 474 -2.32 -9.98 -26.31
N ALA A 475 -2.95 -10.56 -25.28
CA ALA A 475 -2.28 -11.51 -24.40
C ALA A 475 -1.77 -12.75 -25.16
N GLN A 476 -2.58 -13.31 -26.08
CA GLN A 476 -2.20 -14.46 -26.90
C GLN A 476 -1.01 -14.17 -27.82
N ARG A 477 -0.91 -12.95 -28.39
CA ARG A 477 0.22 -12.53 -29.23
C ARG A 477 1.55 -12.52 -28.48
N HIS A 478 1.54 -12.16 -27.19
CA HIS A 478 2.76 -12.08 -26.37
C HIS A 478 3.01 -13.36 -25.55
N TRP A 479 1.97 -14.17 -25.29
CA TRP A 479 2.03 -15.45 -24.59
C TRP A 479 1.31 -16.54 -25.42
N PRO A 480 1.98 -17.14 -26.43
CA PRO A 480 1.36 -18.18 -27.27
C PRO A 480 0.93 -19.44 -26.50
N GLY A 481 1.40 -19.63 -25.26
CA GLY A 481 0.91 -20.68 -24.36
C GLY A 481 -0.54 -20.51 -23.90
N LEU A 482 -1.12 -19.30 -24.00
CA LEU A 482 -2.53 -19.03 -23.67
C LEU A 482 -3.48 -19.68 -24.67
N ASP A 483 -3.02 -20.02 -25.88
CA ASP A 483 -3.81 -20.72 -26.88
C ASP A 483 -4.20 -22.12 -26.42
N ARG A 484 -3.42 -22.75 -25.53
CA ARG A 484 -3.75 -24.07 -24.95
C ARG A 484 -4.96 -24.04 -24.01
N TRP A 485 -5.32 -22.87 -23.49
CA TRP A 485 -6.52 -22.69 -22.69
C TRP A 485 -7.76 -22.48 -23.56
N SER A 486 -7.61 -22.30 -24.89
CA SER A 486 -8.71 -22.42 -25.83
C SER A 486 -9.11 -23.89 -25.95
N PHE A 487 -10.18 -24.27 -25.25
CA PHE A 487 -10.82 -25.60 -25.35
C PHE A 487 -11.49 -25.84 -26.73
N ALA A 488 -10.98 -25.22 -27.80
CA ALA A 488 -11.60 -25.19 -29.13
C ALA A 488 -10.67 -25.77 -30.20
N ARG A 489 -10.23 -27.02 -30.01
CA ARG A 489 -9.79 -27.89 -31.13
C ARG A 489 -10.58 -29.20 -31.16
N GLY A 490 -11.90 -29.10 -31.01
CA GLY A 490 -12.78 -30.27 -31.00
C GLY A 490 -14.18 -29.95 -31.50
N ALA A 491 -14.32 -29.31 -32.66
CA ALA A 491 -15.58 -29.23 -33.42
C ALA A 491 -15.35 -28.63 -34.82
N SER A 492 -14.46 -29.19 -35.63
CA SER A 492 -14.41 -28.91 -37.08
C SER A 492 -13.56 -29.95 -37.82
N HIS A 493 -13.93 -31.22 -37.71
CA HIS A 493 -13.67 -32.24 -38.73
C HIS A 493 -14.74 -33.32 -38.54
N GLY A 494 -15.84 -33.12 -39.25
CA GLY A 494 -16.93 -34.06 -39.49
C GLY A 494 -17.45 -33.77 -40.88
#